data_AF-A0A432TZB2-F1
#
_entry.id   AF-A0A432TZB2-F1
#
_cell.length_a   1.000
_cell.length_b   1.000
_cell.length_c   1.000
_cell.angle_alpha   90.00
_cell.angle_beta   90.00
_cell.angle_gamma   90.00
#
_symmetry.space_group_name_H-M   'P 1'
#
loop_
_entity.id
_entity.type
_entity.pdbx_description
1 polymer ?
#
loop_
_entity_poly.entity_id
_entity_poly.type
_entity_poly.pdbx_seq_one_letter_code
_entity_poly.pdbx_strand_id
1 'polypeptide(L)'
;DDNIFEPISRAYKSYIPDFVQERVSNFFDNLRDVSTLGNQILQFKPIESVTTLGRVLVNSTVGLGGLFDVASDIDLTTDNEDFGQTMAVWGVENGPYVTLPLLGPSTLRDSIGIYVDTNSPTNLISEMDDIGFVSASAMNAIDQRVELLPITDILDHSDDPYIMMRSSYLQKRKYDVFDGDLPIEEDDEF
;
A
#
# COMPACT_ATOMS: atom_id res chain seq x y z
N ASP A 1 7.88 17.00 2.65
CA ASP A 1 7.57 16.33 1.39
C ASP A 1 7.97 17.21 0.22
N ASP A 2 7.41 18.42 0.17
CA ASP A 2 7.50 19.43 -0.91
C ASP A 2 8.92 19.81 -1.34
N ASN A 3 9.89 19.77 -0.42
CA ASN A 3 11.26 20.22 -0.68
C ASN A 3 12.22 19.10 -1.13
N ILE A 4 11.83 17.83 -0.99
CA ILE A 4 12.74 16.69 -1.24
C ILE A 4 12.03 15.59 -2.03
N PHE A 5 11.02 14.97 -1.42
CA PHE A 5 10.36 13.78 -1.98
C PHE A 5 9.58 14.12 -3.25
N GLU A 6 8.80 15.19 -3.23
CA GLU A 6 8.01 15.59 -4.40
C GLU A 6 8.90 15.99 -5.60
N PRO A 7 9.93 16.87 -5.47
CA PRO A 7 10.82 17.19 -6.58
C PRO A 7 11.54 15.97 -7.16
N ILE A 8 12.03 15.06 -6.30
CA ILE A 8 12.69 13.81 -6.73
C ILE A 8 11.70 12.92 -7.50
N SER A 9 10.48 12.77 -6.99
CA SER A 9 9.43 11.97 -7.63
C SER A 9 9.03 12.53 -8.99
N ARG A 10 8.86 13.86 -9.10
CA ARG A 10 8.58 14.51 -10.39
C ARG A 10 9.74 14.36 -11.37
N ALA A 11 10.99 14.43 -10.90
CA ALA A 11 12.16 14.18 -11.74
C ALA A 11 12.19 12.72 -12.21
N TYR A 12 11.99 11.75 -11.32
CA TYR A 12 11.90 10.33 -11.67
C TYR A 12 10.83 10.10 -12.75
N LYS A 13 9.61 10.59 -12.54
CA LYS A 13 8.51 10.52 -13.51
C LYS A 13 8.85 11.13 -14.88
N SER A 14 9.64 12.20 -14.90
CA SER A 14 9.96 12.95 -16.12
C SER A 14 11.14 12.36 -16.91
N TYR A 15 12.12 11.78 -16.23
CA TYR A 15 13.37 11.32 -16.85
C TYR A 15 13.41 9.81 -17.07
N ILE A 16 12.64 9.02 -16.32
CA ILE A 16 12.60 7.56 -16.46
C ILE A 16 11.45 7.16 -17.38
N PRO A 17 11.66 6.29 -18.39
CA PRO A 17 10.57 5.83 -19.25
C PRO A 17 9.51 5.05 -18.48
N ASP A 18 8.24 5.22 -18.85
CA ASP A 18 7.09 4.56 -18.20
C ASP A 18 7.26 3.04 -18.07
N PHE A 19 7.79 2.38 -19.11
CA PHE A 19 8.07 0.94 -19.08
C PHE A 19 8.98 0.56 -17.90
N VAL A 20 10.02 1.37 -17.60
CA VAL A 20 10.94 1.08 -16.50
C VAL A 20 10.27 1.34 -15.16
N GLN A 21 9.49 2.42 -15.05
CA GLN A 21 8.72 2.72 -13.84
C GLN A 21 7.76 1.57 -13.51
N GLU A 22 7.05 1.06 -14.51
CA GLU A 22 6.16 -0.09 -14.36
C GLU A 22 6.89 -1.35 -13.88
N ARG A 23 8.12 -1.63 -14.36
CA ARG A 23 8.92 -2.76 -13.84
C ARG A 23 9.30 -2.60 -12.38
N VAL A 24 9.60 -1.37 -11.95
CA VAL A 24 9.94 -1.07 -10.56
C VAL A 24 8.70 -1.23 -9.67
N SER A 25 7.57 -0.66 -10.07
CA SER A 25 6.29 -0.77 -9.37
C SER A 25 5.86 -2.23 -9.23
N ASN A 26 5.84 -3.01 -10.34
CA ASN A 26 5.52 -4.44 -10.31
C ASN A 26 6.45 -5.24 -9.37
N PHE A 27 7.75 -4.91 -9.36
CA PHE A 27 8.70 -5.57 -8.47
C PHE A 27 8.35 -5.34 -7.00
N PHE A 28 8.09 -4.10 -6.61
CA PHE A 28 7.70 -3.78 -5.23
C PHE A 28 6.32 -4.31 -4.87
N ASP A 29 5.38 -4.35 -5.82
CA ASP A 29 4.09 -4.99 -5.63
C ASP A 29 4.20 -6.49 -5.39
N ASN A 30 5.06 -7.20 -6.12
CA ASN A 30 5.31 -8.63 -5.86
C ASN A 30 5.94 -8.87 -4.47
N LEU A 31 6.80 -7.96 -3.98
CA LEU A 31 7.30 -8.03 -2.60
C LEU A 31 6.19 -7.76 -1.58
N ARG A 32 5.32 -6.80 -1.86
CA ARG A 32 4.18 -6.44 -1.01
C ARG A 32 3.15 -7.56 -0.94
N ASP A 33 2.92 -8.29 -2.04
CA ASP A 33 2.04 -9.47 -2.10
C ASP A 33 2.43 -10.54 -1.08
N VAL A 34 3.71 -10.63 -0.68
CA VAL A 34 4.16 -11.55 0.38
C VAL A 34 3.63 -11.15 1.77
N SER A 35 3.67 -9.85 2.09
CA SER A 35 3.08 -9.31 3.32
C SER A 35 1.54 -9.37 3.27
N THR A 36 0.94 -9.05 2.12
CA THR A 36 -0.51 -9.21 1.86
C THR A 36 -0.96 -10.64 2.14
N LEU A 37 -0.23 -11.64 1.63
CA LEU A 37 -0.53 -13.06 1.88
C LEU A 37 -0.53 -13.37 3.39
N GLY A 38 0.46 -12.88 4.14
CA GLY A 38 0.52 -13.05 5.59
C GLY A 38 -0.70 -12.48 6.29
N ASN A 39 -1.10 -11.25 5.93
CA ASN A 39 -2.28 -10.59 6.49
C ASN A 39 -3.59 -11.28 6.11
N GLN A 40 -3.77 -11.71 4.86
CA GLN A 40 -4.95 -12.48 4.42
C GLN A 40 -5.10 -13.79 5.20
N ILE A 41 -4.00 -14.48 5.49
CA ILE A 41 -4.02 -15.67 6.34
C ILE A 41 -4.48 -15.32 7.76
N LEU A 42 -3.94 -14.25 8.35
CA LEU A 42 -4.33 -13.77 9.69
C LEU A 42 -5.79 -13.29 9.77
N GLN A 43 -6.34 -12.82 8.66
CA GLN A 43 -7.74 -12.40 8.53
C GLN A 43 -8.69 -13.54 8.20
N PHE A 44 -8.19 -14.77 8.04
CA PHE A 44 -8.97 -15.94 7.60
C PHE A 44 -9.67 -15.75 6.25
N LYS A 45 -8.96 -15.18 5.26
CA LYS A 45 -9.40 -14.97 3.87
C LYS A 45 -8.77 -16.02 2.94
N PRO A 46 -9.28 -17.27 2.87
CA PRO A 46 -8.60 -18.39 2.20
C PRO A 46 -8.57 -18.27 0.67
N ILE A 47 -9.60 -17.68 0.05
CA ILE A 47 -9.70 -17.57 -1.40
C ILE A 47 -8.67 -16.54 -1.90
N GLU A 48 -8.64 -15.40 -1.23
CA GLU A 48 -7.74 -14.28 -1.44
C GLU A 48 -6.30 -14.75 -1.18
N SER A 49 -6.06 -15.46 -0.07
CA SER A 49 -4.73 -16.01 0.27
C SER A 49 -4.19 -16.93 -0.82
N VAL A 50 -5.00 -17.86 -1.35
CA VAL A 50 -4.56 -18.76 -2.42
C VAL A 50 -4.30 -18.00 -3.71
N THR A 51 -5.11 -16.98 -4.01
CA THR A 51 -4.95 -16.13 -5.19
C THR A 51 -3.65 -15.33 -5.10
N THR A 52 -3.39 -14.66 -3.98
CA THR A 52 -2.16 -13.91 -3.71
C THR A 52 -0.92 -14.81 -3.73
N LEU A 53 -1.01 -16.01 -3.15
CA LEU A 53 0.07 -17.00 -3.26
C LEU A 53 0.35 -17.35 -4.73
N GLY A 54 -0.70 -17.53 -5.53
CA GLY A 54 -0.58 -17.73 -6.98
C GLY A 54 0.14 -16.56 -7.65
N ARG A 55 -0.24 -15.32 -7.33
CA ARG A 55 0.43 -14.10 -7.83
C ARG A 55 1.92 -14.10 -7.52
N VAL A 56 2.29 -14.26 -6.24
CA VAL A 56 3.70 -14.29 -5.80
C VAL A 56 4.48 -15.35 -6.56
N LEU A 57 3.94 -16.56 -6.70
CA LEU A 57 4.63 -17.65 -7.40
C LEU A 57 4.80 -17.35 -8.90
N VAL A 58 3.75 -16.90 -9.57
CA VAL A 58 3.78 -16.62 -11.03
C VAL A 58 4.71 -15.44 -11.32
N ASN A 59 4.56 -14.33 -10.61
CA ASN A 59 5.35 -13.12 -10.83
C ASN A 59 6.82 -13.33 -10.43
N SER A 60 7.10 -14.07 -9.35
CA SER A 60 8.48 -14.36 -8.96
C SER A 60 9.19 -15.32 -9.93
N THR A 61 8.47 -16.25 -10.58
CA THR A 61 9.07 -17.25 -11.48
C THR A 61 9.02 -16.83 -12.95
N VAL A 62 7.82 -16.74 -13.51
CA VAL A 62 7.57 -16.38 -14.92
C VAL A 62 7.76 -14.88 -15.12
N GLY A 63 7.35 -14.08 -14.13
CA GLY A 63 7.51 -12.63 -14.14
C GLY A 63 8.91 -12.11 -13.81
N LEU A 64 9.93 -12.99 -13.81
CA LEU A 64 11.33 -12.66 -13.55
C LEU A 64 11.55 -11.90 -12.23
N GLY A 65 11.11 -12.50 -11.12
CA GLY A 65 11.27 -11.92 -9.78
C GLY A 65 10.30 -10.77 -9.48
N GLY A 66 9.20 -10.66 -10.21
CA GLY A 66 8.19 -9.62 -10.03
C GLY A 66 8.30 -8.44 -10.99
N LEU A 67 9.29 -8.41 -11.88
CA LEU A 67 9.42 -7.31 -12.86
C LEU A 67 8.24 -7.29 -13.86
N PHE A 68 7.63 -8.44 -14.12
CA PHE A 68 6.45 -8.55 -14.98
C PHE A 68 5.28 -9.12 -14.19
N ASP A 69 4.17 -8.40 -14.13
CA ASP A 69 2.92 -8.86 -13.50
C ASP A 69 2.14 -9.81 -14.43
N VAL A 70 2.70 -10.99 -14.65
CA VAL A 70 2.09 -12.05 -15.46
C VAL A 70 0.84 -12.62 -14.78
N ALA A 71 0.74 -12.53 -13.45
CA ALA A 71 -0.41 -13.00 -12.71
C ALA A 71 -1.67 -12.19 -13.05
N SER A 72 -1.57 -10.87 -13.17
CA SER A 72 -2.67 -10.02 -13.62
C SER A 72 -3.11 -10.34 -15.05
N ASP A 73 -2.19 -10.67 -15.96
CA ASP A 73 -2.51 -11.06 -17.35
C ASP A 73 -3.36 -12.34 -17.45
N ILE A 74 -3.38 -13.16 -16.40
CA ILE A 74 -4.18 -14.39 -16.30
C ILE A 74 -5.32 -14.28 -15.27
N ASP A 75 -5.76 -13.05 -14.99
CA ASP A 75 -6.88 -12.71 -14.09
C ASP A 75 -6.70 -13.16 -12.63
N LEU A 76 -5.47 -13.31 -12.16
CA LEU A 76 -5.20 -13.50 -10.73
C LEU A 76 -5.07 -12.13 -10.05
N THR A 77 -6.18 -11.50 -9.70
CA THR A 77 -6.20 -10.21 -9.00
C THR A 77 -6.53 -10.39 -7.52
N THR A 78 -5.91 -9.59 -6.65
CA THR A 78 -6.13 -9.61 -5.19
C THR A 78 -6.07 -8.19 -4.65
N ASP A 79 -6.78 -7.93 -3.56
CA ASP A 79 -6.66 -6.66 -2.84
C ASP A 79 -5.46 -6.70 -1.89
N ASN A 80 -4.91 -5.52 -1.64
CA ASN A 80 -3.75 -5.37 -0.75
C ASN A 80 -4.17 -5.37 0.71
N GLU A 81 -3.43 -6.11 1.52
CA GLU A 81 -3.75 -6.33 2.93
C GLU A 81 -2.57 -6.02 3.84
N ASP A 82 -2.85 -5.27 4.90
CA ASP A 82 -1.84 -4.84 5.86
C ASP A 82 -2.28 -5.16 7.29
N PHE A 83 -1.36 -5.08 8.23
CA PHE A 83 -1.60 -5.45 9.62
C PHE A 83 -2.60 -4.53 10.32
N GLY A 84 -2.77 -3.30 9.83
CA GLY A 84 -3.83 -2.41 10.31
C GLY A 84 -5.23 -2.93 9.93
N GLN A 85 -5.40 -3.49 8.73
CA GLN A 85 -6.65 -4.16 8.31
C GLN A 85 -6.86 -5.44 9.10
N THR A 86 -5.80 -6.22 9.30
CA THR A 86 -5.83 -7.38 10.18
C THR A 86 -6.34 -7.00 11.56
N MET A 87 -5.75 -5.99 12.21
CA MET A 87 -6.23 -5.51 13.51
C MET A 87 -7.72 -5.08 13.48
N ALA A 88 -8.19 -4.50 12.39
CA ALA A 88 -9.60 -4.15 12.21
C ALA A 88 -10.52 -5.39 12.23
N VAL A 89 -10.16 -6.45 11.50
CA VAL A 89 -10.88 -7.73 11.49
C VAL A 89 -10.93 -8.35 12.90
N TRP A 90 -9.87 -8.16 13.68
CA TRP A 90 -9.79 -8.60 15.08
C TRP A 90 -10.45 -7.63 16.09
N GLY A 91 -11.17 -6.61 15.62
CA GLY A 91 -11.99 -5.72 16.43
C GLY A 91 -11.26 -4.50 17.00
N VAL A 92 -10.06 -4.18 16.53
CA VAL A 92 -9.35 -2.96 16.93
C VAL A 92 -9.89 -1.77 16.14
N GLU A 93 -10.43 -0.79 16.85
CA GLU A 93 -10.91 0.46 16.28
C GLU A 93 -9.77 1.30 15.66
N ASN A 94 -10.11 2.16 14.70
CA ASN A 94 -9.15 3.06 14.04
C ASN A 94 -8.34 3.92 15.03
N GLY A 95 -9.01 4.43 16.07
CA GLY A 95 -8.43 5.47 16.93
C GLY A 95 -8.33 6.83 16.23
N PRO A 96 -7.57 7.79 16.81
CA PRO A 96 -7.44 9.13 16.23
C PRO A 96 -6.71 9.10 14.89
N TYR A 97 -7.14 9.97 13.97
CA TYR A 97 -6.40 10.27 12.75
C TYR A 97 -5.11 11.01 13.10
N VAL A 98 -4.01 10.60 12.48
CA VAL A 98 -2.69 11.20 12.63
C VAL A 98 -2.05 11.35 11.26
N THR A 99 -1.16 12.33 11.12
CA THR A 99 -0.33 12.47 9.92
C THR A 99 1.09 12.15 10.32
N LEU A 100 1.60 11.02 9.83
CA LEU A 100 2.95 10.57 10.12
C LEU A 100 3.96 11.37 9.28
N PRO A 101 5.09 11.81 9.87
CA PRO A 101 6.17 12.40 9.10
C PRO A 101 6.62 11.44 8.00
N LEU A 102 6.70 11.94 6.77
CA LEU A 102 7.10 11.20 5.55
C LEU A 102 6.11 10.14 5.05
N LEU A 103 5.43 9.41 5.95
CA LEU A 103 4.49 8.34 5.58
C LEU A 103 3.08 8.85 5.27
N GLY A 104 2.72 10.05 5.73
CA GLY A 104 1.46 10.71 5.36
C GLY A 104 0.26 10.34 6.24
N PRO A 105 -0.98 10.38 5.71
CA PRO A 105 -2.20 10.18 6.48
C PRO A 105 -2.28 8.75 7.05
N SER A 106 -2.68 8.63 8.32
CA SER A 106 -2.80 7.36 9.02
C SER A 106 -3.82 7.44 10.18
N THR A 107 -4.06 6.32 10.84
CA THR A 107 -4.74 6.28 12.15
C THR A 107 -3.80 5.71 13.21
N LEU A 108 -4.15 5.82 14.49
CA LEU A 108 -3.34 5.20 15.55
C LEU A 108 -3.17 3.69 15.33
N ARG A 109 -4.25 3.00 14.96
CA ARG A 109 -4.22 1.58 14.61
C ARG A 109 -3.31 1.34 13.41
N ASP A 110 -3.51 2.08 12.32
CA ASP A 110 -2.76 1.85 11.09
C ASP A 110 -1.27 2.21 11.26
N SER A 111 -0.93 3.17 12.11
CA SER A 111 0.46 3.51 12.46
C SER A 111 1.17 2.35 13.15
N ILE A 112 0.46 1.65 14.05
CA ILE A 112 0.97 0.42 14.69
C ILE A 112 1.05 -0.69 13.62
N GLY A 113 0.07 -0.77 12.73
CA GLY A 113 0.06 -1.71 11.59
C GLY A 113 1.31 -1.60 10.73
N ILE A 114 1.61 -0.38 10.27
CA ILE A 114 2.83 -0.07 9.50
C ILE A 114 4.09 -0.52 10.25
N TYR A 115 4.17 -0.26 11.56
CA TYR A 115 5.33 -0.70 12.34
C TYR A 115 5.46 -2.23 12.37
N VAL A 116 4.35 -2.95 12.55
CA VAL A 116 4.35 -4.41 12.56
C VAL A 116 4.72 -4.97 11.19
N ASP A 117 4.09 -4.49 10.11
CA ASP A 117 4.40 -4.95 8.74
C ASP A 117 5.87 -4.67 8.38
N THR A 118 6.39 -3.50 8.73
CA THR A 118 7.79 -3.12 8.42
C THR A 118 8.80 -4.05 9.10
N ASN A 119 8.49 -4.54 10.30
CA ASN A 119 9.37 -5.42 11.09
C ASN A 119 8.99 -6.91 10.97
N SER A 120 8.00 -7.23 10.16
CA SER A 120 7.55 -8.61 9.94
C SER A 120 8.55 -9.35 9.03
N PRO A 121 8.81 -10.65 9.27
CA PRO A 121 9.63 -11.46 8.35
C PRO A 121 9.00 -11.62 6.95
N THR A 122 7.72 -11.22 6.78
CA THR A 122 7.07 -11.17 5.46
C THR A 122 7.52 -9.97 4.64
N ASN A 123 8.08 -8.93 5.26
CA ASN A 123 8.65 -7.80 4.56
C ASN A 123 10.04 -8.16 4.04
N LEU A 124 10.11 -8.59 2.78
CA LEU A 124 11.36 -9.02 2.16
C LEU A 124 12.40 -7.89 2.04
N ILE A 125 11.96 -6.62 2.08
CA ILE A 125 12.89 -5.47 2.07
C ILE A 125 13.67 -5.40 3.39
N SER A 126 13.05 -5.69 4.53
CA SER A 126 13.73 -5.66 5.84
C SER A 126 14.72 -6.80 6.06
N GLU A 127 14.68 -7.85 5.24
CA GLU A 127 15.63 -8.96 5.27
C GLU A 127 16.90 -8.70 4.43
N MET A 128 16.96 -7.57 3.71
CA MET A 128 18.15 -7.16 2.96
C MET A 128 19.25 -6.63 3.89
N ASP A 129 20.48 -6.53 3.38
CA ASP A 129 21.56 -5.85 4.11
C ASP A 129 21.26 -4.34 4.29
N ASP A 130 21.98 -3.66 5.20
CA ASP A 130 21.69 -2.26 5.54
C ASP A 130 21.59 -1.34 4.31
N ILE A 131 22.47 -1.55 3.32
CA ILE A 131 22.49 -0.76 2.08
C ILE A 131 21.31 -1.14 1.18
N GLY A 132 21.03 -2.44 1.03
CA GLY A 132 19.88 -2.95 0.29
C GLY A 132 18.56 -2.43 0.84
N PHE A 133 18.36 -2.51 2.16
CA PHE A 133 17.17 -2.01 2.85
C PHE A 133 16.94 -0.52 2.56
N VAL A 134 17.96 0.32 2.77
CA VAL A 134 17.84 1.77 2.57
C VAL A 134 17.56 2.11 1.11
N SER A 135 18.28 1.47 0.18
CA SER A 135 18.14 1.75 -1.24
C SER A 135 16.79 1.28 -1.80
N ALA A 136 16.36 0.06 -1.47
CA ALA A 136 15.06 -0.48 -1.88
C ALA A 136 13.90 0.32 -1.27
N SER A 137 13.98 0.66 0.03
CA SER A 137 12.96 1.47 0.70
C SER A 137 12.86 2.87 0.10
N ALA A 138 13.99 3.51 -0.20
CA ALA A 138 14.00 4.82 -0.85
C ALA A 138 13.40 4.77 -2.25
N MET A 139 13.74 3.75 -3.03
CA MET A 139 13.19 3.56 -4.38
C MET A 139 11.68 3.32 -4.33
N ASN A 140 11.22 2.42 -3.45
CA ASN A 140 9.80 2.15 -3.23
C ASN A 140 9.03 3.41 -2.81
N ALA A 141 9.61 4.23 -1.92
CA ALA A 141 8.99 5.47 -1.48
C ALA A 141 8.87 6.50 -2.62
N ILE A 142 9.87 6.59 -3.50
CA ILE A 142 9.81 7.45 -4.69
C ILE A 142 8.72 6.95 -5.64
N ASP A 143 8.69 5.66 -5.90
CA ASP A 143 7.74 5.02 -6.82
C ASP A 143 6.28 5.22 -6.36
N GLN A 144 5.98 4.93 -5.09
CA GLN A 144 4.67 5.22 -4.50
C GLN A 144 4.32 6.71 -4.53
N ARG A 145 5.29 7.61 -4.28
CA ARG A 145 5.03 9.05 -4.32
C ARG A 145 4.66 9.51 -5.72
N VAL A 146 5.24 8.91 -6.76
CA VAL A 146 4.93 9.19 -8.18
C VAL A 146 3.48 8.84 -8.51
N GLU A 147 3.00 7.69 -8.02
CA GLU A 147 1.61 7.25 -8.17
C GLU A 147 0.62 8.20 -7.48
N LEU A 148 1.04 8.79 -6.36
CA LEU A 148 0.22 9.75 -5.60
C LEU A 148 0.22 11.17 -6.18
N LEU A 149 1.16 11.55 -7.05
CA LEU A 149 1.27 12.91 -7.60
C LEU A 149 -0.05 13.45 -8.18
N PRO A 150 -0.80 12.72 -9.03
CA PRO A 150 -2.04 13.23 -9.60
C PRO A 150 -3.11 13.53 -8.55
N ILE A 151 -3.17 12.72 -7.49
CA ILE A 151 -4.13 12.91 -6.40
C ILE A 151 -3.74 14.13 -5.59
N THR A 152 -2.46 14.25 -5.21
CA THR A 152 -1.99 15.41 -4.46
C THR A 152 -2.13 16.72 -5.26
N ASP A 153 -1.89 16.69 -6.57
CA ASP A 153 -2.09 17.84 -7.45
C ASP A 153 -3.55 18.31 -7.43
N ILE A 154 -4.53 17.41 -7.31
CA ILE A 154 -5.95 17.77 -7.17
C ILE A 154 -6.24 18.33 -5.77
N LEU A 155 -5.70 17.69 -4.73
CA LEU A 155 -5.91 18.10 -3.34
C LEU A 155 -5.34 19.49 -3.05
N ASP A 156 -4.21 19.86 -3.66
CA ASP A 156 -3.57 21.16 -3.49
C ASP A 156 -4.40 22.33 -4.04
N HIS A 157 -5.39 22.05 -4.89
CA HIS A 157 -6.34 23.04 -5.40
C HIS A 157 -7.65 23.11 -4.60
N SER A 158 -7.78 22.34 -3.52
CA SER A 158 -8.96 22.40 -2.64
C SER A 158 -8.89 23.53 -1.61
N ASP A 159 -10.05 23.98 -1.13
CA ASP A 159 -10.14 25.04 -0.11
C ASP A 159 -9.56 24.60 1.26
N ASP A 160 -9.67 23.30 1.59
CA ASP A 160 -9.10 22.69 2.79
C ASP A 160 -8.45 21.32 2.45
N PRO A 161 -7.18 21.32 2.01
CA PRO A 161 -6.47 20.10 1.61
C PRO A 161 -6.33 19.10 2.75
N TYR A 162 -6.23 19.57 3.99
CA TYR A 162 -6.07 18.69 5.15
C TYR A 162 -7.35 17.90 5.42
N ILE A 163 -8.50 18.57 5.43
CA ILE A 163 -9.80 17.91 5.66
C ILE A 163 -10.14 16.99 4.50
N MET A 164 -9.86 17.40 3.26
CA MET A 164 -10.08 16.56 2.08
C MET A 164 -9.19 15.30 2.10
N MET A 165 -7.90 15.45 2.44
CA MET A 165 -6.99 14.31 2.60
C MET A 165 -7.47 13.36 3.70
N ARG A 166 -7.81 13.90 4.88
CA ARG A 166 -8.29 13.10 6.03
C ARG A 166 -9.55 12.32 5.69
N SER A 167 -10.54 12.97 5.09
CA SER A 167 -11.81 12.32 4.73
C SER A 167 -11.62 11.25 3.66
N SER A 168 -10.83 11.54 2.63
CA SER A 168 -10.50 10.58 1.56
C SER A 168 -9.76 9.37 2.12
N TYR A 169 -8.75 9.58 2.99
CA TYR A 169 -8.03 8.50 3.66
C TYR A 169 -8.97 7.62 4.48
N LEU A 170 -9.82 8.22 5.34
CA LEU A 170 -10.72 7.45 6.20
C LEU A 170 -11.77 6.68 5.39
N GLN A 171 -12.27 7.26 4.30
CA GLN A 171 -13.21 6.59 3.41
C GLN A 171 -12.56 5.40 2.69
N LYS A 172 -11.37 5.60 2.10
CA LYS A 172 -10.60 4.53 1.46
C LYS A 172 -10.25 3.44 2.46
N ARG A 173 -9.82 3.82 3.67
CA ARG A 173 -9.49 2.85 4.72
C ARG A 173 -10.69 2.03 5.17
N LYS A 174 -11.87 2.65 5.26
CA LYS A 174 -13.12 1.93 5.54
C LYS A 174 -13.43 0.96 4.40
N TYR A 175 -13.28 1.38 3.14
CA TYR A 175 -13.45 0.51 1.99
C TYR A 175 -12.51 -0.71 2.04
N ASP A 176 -11.23 -0.50 2.34
CA ASP A 176 -10.22 -1.57 2.38
C ASP A 176 -10.54 -2.59 3.48
N VAL A 177 -10.83 -2.13 4.70
CA VAL A 177 -11.18 -3.01 5.84
C VAL A 177 -12.39 -3.91 5.56
N PHE A 178 -13.32 -3.45 4.71
CA PHE A 178 -14.55 -4.16 4.38
C PHE A 178 -14.51 -4.80 2.98
N ASP A 179 -13.36 -4.86 2.32
CA ASP A 179 -13.22 -5.44 0.97
C ASP A 179 -14.20 -4.85 -0.06
N GLY A 180 -14.56 -3.57 0.11
CA GLY A 180 -15.58 -2.89 -0.68
C GLY A 180 -17.04 -3.18 -0.31
N ASP A 181 -17.31 -4.20 0.50
CA ASP A 181 -18.63 -4.52 1.05
C ASP A 181 -18.91 -3.70 2.32
N LEU A 182 -19.05 -2.39 2.12
CA LEU A 182 -19.30 -1.45 3.21
C LEU A 182 -20.58 -1.83 3.98
N PRO A 183 -20.56 -1.85 5.31
CA PRO A 183 -21.77 -2.04 6.09
C PRO A 183 -22.75 -0.91 5.74
N ILE A 184 -24.02 -1.27 5.58
CA ILE A 184 -25.09 -0.28 5.47
C ILE A 184 -25.00 0.54 6.75
N GLU A 185 -24.70 1.83 6.61
CA GLU A 185 -24.82 2.76 7.72
C GLU A 185 -26.32 2.75 8.05
N GLU A 186 -26.70 2.08 9.15
CA GLU A 186 -27.94 2.44 9.80
C GLU A 186 -27.74 3.89 10.18
N ASP A 187 -28.42 4.79 9.45
CA ASP A 187 -28.58 6.16 9.89
C ASP A 187 -29.07 6.03 11.34
N ASP A 188 -28.21 6.35 12.29
CA ASP A 188 -28.61 6.59 13.67
C ASP A 188 -29.52 7.84 13.61
N GLU A 189 -30.77 7.67 13.16
CA GLU A 189 -31.87 8.51 13.58
C GLU A 189 -31.83 8.47 15.11
N PHE A 190 -31.43 9.57 15.75
CA PHE A 190 -32.16 10.29 16.82
C PHE A 190 -31.33 11.47 17.36
#